data_AF-F0J7K9-F1
#
_entry.id   AF-F0J7K9-F1
#
_cell.length_a   1.000
_cell.length_b   1.000
_cell.length_c   1.000
_cell.angle_alpha   90.00
_cell.angle_beta   90.00
_cell.angle_gamma   90.00
#
_symmetry.space_group_name_H-M   'P 1'
#
loop_
_entity.id
_entity.type
_entity.pdbx_description
1 polymer ?
#
loop_
_entity_poly.entity_id
_entity_poly.type
_entity_poly.pdbx_seq_one_letter_code
_entity_poly.pdbx_strand_id
1 'polypeptide(L)' 'MPNTRTAGDDASARYRRRQRARGATGVLVHLPNETISLIDTIKERKGLRSRGQALQQLIEEWRAASPRTL' A
#
# COMPACT_ATOMS: atom_id res chain seq x y z
N MET A 1 -11.09 28.11 11.03
CA MET A 1 -10.22 27.39 10.08
C MET A 1 -10.72 25.96 9.95
N PRO A 2 -11.15 25.47 8.77
CA PRO A 2 -11.59 24.08 8.62
C PRO A 2 -10.38 23.15 8.73
N ASN A 3 -10.47 22.18 9.62
CA ASN A 3 -9.40 21.26 9.98
C ASN A 3 -9.24 20.20 8.87
N THR A 4 -8.23 20.36 8.01
CA THR A 4 -7.96 19.48 6.87
C THR A 4 -7.64 18.02 7.25
N ARG A 5 -7.37 17.75 8.54
CA ARG A 5 -7.18 16.39 9.09
C ARG A 5 -8.43 15.50 8.99
N THR A 6 -9.62 16.04 9.29
CA THR A 6 -10.85 15.23 9.39
C THR A 6 -11.28 14.65 8.03
N ALA A 7 -11.11 15.43 6.95
CA ALA A 7 -11.48 14.98 5.60
C ALA A 7 -10.61 13.83 5.08
N GLY A 8 -9.31 13.83 5.43
CA GLY A 8 -8.37 12.76 5.05
C GLY A 8 -8.58 11.47 5.85
N ASP A 9 -8.94 11.60 7.13
CA ASP A 9 -9.24 10.47 8.00
C ASP A 9 -10.54 9.76 7.59
N ASP A 10 -11.57 10.52 7.20
CA ASP A 10 -12.84 9.98 6.70
C ASP A 10 -12.71 9.29 5.34
N ALA A 11 -11.88 9.83 4.44
CA ALA A 11 -11.60 9.20 3.15
C ALA A 11 -10.85 7.87 3.35
N SER A 12 -9.86 7.86 4.24
CA SER A 12 -9.08 6.68 4.64
C SER A 12 -9.94 5.61 5.32
N ALA A 13 -10.88 6.01 6.18
CA ALA A 13 -11.82 5.10 6.82
C ALA A 13 -12.79 4.47 5.81
N ARG A 14 -13.36 5.27 4.89
CA ARG A 14 -14.23 4.79 3.82
C ARG A 14 -13.50 3.83 2.87
N TYR A 15 -12.27 4.14 2.50
CA TYR A 15 -11.44 3.26 1.67
C TYR A 15 -11.17 1.91 2.38
N ARG A 16 -10.76 1.93 3.65
CA ARG A 16 -10.57 0.70 4.45
C ARG A 16 -11.85 -0.13 4.56
N ARG A 17 -13.01 0.51 4.69
CA ARG A 17 -14.31 -0.19 4.71
C ARG A 17 -14.60 -0.91 3.40
N ARG A 18 -14.34 -0.28 2.26
CA ARG A 18 -14.49 -0.92 0.92
C ARG A 18 -13.50 -2.08 0.74
N GLN A 19 -12.27 -1.93 1.19
CA GLN A 19 -11.26 -2.99 1.12
C GLN A 19 -11.69 -4.22 1.95
N ARG A 20 -12.17 -4.00 3.19
CA ARG A 20 -12.67 -5.10 4.05
C ARG A 20 -13.89 -5.80 3.44
N ALA A 21 -14.83 -5.06 2.85
CA ALA A 21 -15.98 -5.64 2.16
C ALA A 21 -15.58 -6.52 0.96
N ARG A 22 -14.39 -6.31 0.40
CA ARG A 22 -13.80 -7.12 -0.68
C ARG A 22 -12.90 -8.25 -0.16
N GLY A 23 -12.92 -8.52 1.15
CA GLY A 23 -12.08 -9.55 1.78
C GLY A 23 -10.62 -9.14 1.99
N ALA A 24 -10.26 -7.87 1.79
CA ALA A 24 -8.90 -7.40 2.00
C ALA A 24 -8.66 -6.93 3.44
N THR A 25 -7.56 -7.39 4.04
CA THR A 25 -7.10 -6.98 5.37
C THR A 25 -5.95 -5.99 5.26
N GLY A 26 -6.08 -4.84 5.92
CA GLY A 26 -4.98 -3.88 6.07
C GLY A 26 -4.17 -4.19 7.32
N VAL A 27 -2.84 -4.19 7.18
CA VAL A 27 -1.88 -4.33 8.30
C VAL A 27 -1.06 -3.05 8.43
N LEU A 28 -0.66 -2.72 9.66
CA LEU A 28 0.30 -1.65 9.91
C LEU A 28 1.69 -2.27 10.01
N VAL A 29 2.63 -1.75 9.23
CA VAL A 29 4.02 -2.22 9.22
C VAL A 29 4.95 -1.06 9.56
N HIS A 30 5.92 -1.34 10.41
CA HIS A 30 7.03 -0.42 10.67
C HIS A 30 8.21 -0.87 9.81
N LEU A 31 8.66 0.02 8.93
CA LEU A 31 9.76 -0.24 8.01
C LEU A 31 10.83 0.83 8.20
N PRO A 32 12.11 0.51 7.94
CA PRO A 32 13.15 1.52 7.87
C PRO A 32 12.80 2.61 6.85
N ASN A 33 13.24 3.84 7.11
CA ASN A 33 12.97 4.99 6.24
C ASN A 33 13.45 4.74 4.80
N GLU A 34 14.61 4.10 4.64
CA GLU A 34 15.15 3.72 3.34
C GLU A 34 14.21 2.81 2.54
N THR A 35 13.59 1.83 3.21
CA THR A 35 12.61 0.93 2.58
C THR A 35 11.36 1.70 2.14
N ILE A 36 10.90 2.66 2.94
CA ILE A 36 9.78 3.53 2.56
C ILE A 36 10.13 4.35 1.31
N SER A 37 11.34 4.93 1.25
CA SER A 37 11.83 5.69 0.09
C SER A 37 11.89 4.84 -1.17
N LEU A 38 12.31 3.56 -1.06
CA LEU A 38 12.30 2.62 -2.17
C LEU A 38 10.87 2.36 -2.67
N ILE A 39 9.91 2.12 -1.76
CA ILE A 39 8.51 1.90 -2.12
C ILE A 39 7.92 3.13 -2.83
N ASP A 40 8.27 4.34 -2.36
CA ASP A 40 7.83 5.59 -2.99
C ASP A 40 8.41 5.75 -4.39
N THR A 41 9.70 5.45 -4.57
CA THR A 41 10.36 5.47 -5.88
C THR A 41 9.67 4.52 -6.87
N ILE A 42 9.34 3.30 -6.42
CA ILE A 42 8.64 2.30 -7.25
C ILE A 42 7.23 2.79 -7.60
N LYS A 43 6.51 3.32 -6.62
CA LYS A 43 5.18 3.89 -6.81
C LYS A 43 5.20 4.98 -7.90
N GLU A 44 6.17 5.88 -7.85
CA GLU A 44 6.32 6.97 -8.83
C GLU A 44 6.69 6.46 -10.23
N ARG A 45 7.73 5.61 -10.33
CA ARG A 45 8.18 5.04 -11.61
C ARG A 45 7.09 4.25 -12.34
N LYS A 46 6.22 3.58 -11.59
CA LYS A 46 5.14 2.75 -12.13
C LYS A 46 3.79 3.46 -12.19
N GLY A 47 3.71 4.75 -11.83
CA GLY A 47 2.45 5.52 -11.84
C GLY A 47 1.37 4.98 -10.91
N LEU A 48 1.76 4.38 -9.78
CA LEU A 48 0.84 3.73 -8.84
C LEU A 48 0.16 4.73 -7.92
N ARG A 49 -1.10 4.46 -7.57
CA ARG A 49 -1.91 5.38 -6.76
C ARG A 49 -1.58 5.32 -5.28
N SER A 50 -0.94 4.26 -4.80
CA SER A 50 -0.61 4.10 -3.39
C SER A 50 0.62 3.24 -3.15
N ARG A 51 1.26 3.43 -1.98
CA ARG A 51 2.35 2.57 -1.49
C ARG A 51 1.91 1.11 -1.33
N GLY A 52 0.63 0.87 -1.01
CA GLY A 52 0.07 -0.48 -0.93
C GLY A 52 0.06 -1.20 -2.28
N GLN A 53 -0.24 -0.50 -3.38
CA GLN A 53 -0.15 -1.07 -4.73
C GLN A 53 1.30 -1.38 -5.11
N ALA A 54 2.25 -0.50 -4.76
CA ALA A 54 3.67 -0.74 -4.99
C ALA A 54 4.15 -1.98 -4.23
N LEU A 55 3.74 -2.13 -2.97
CA LEU A 55 4.07 -3.30 -2.16
C LEU A 55 3.44 -4.58 -2.71
N GLN A 56 2.18 -4.54 -3.18
CA GLN A 56 1.53 -5.69 -3.79
C GLN A 56 2.28 -6.16 -5.04
N GLN A 57 2.67 -5.24 -5.93
CA GLN A 57 3.45 -5.60 -7.12
C GLN A 57 4.82 -6.18 -6.76
N LEU A 58 5.51 -5.62 -5.76
CA LEU A 58 6.77 -6.19 -5.27
C LEU A 58 6.62 -7.64 -4.81
N ILE A 59 5.51 -7.96 -4.11
CA ILE A 59 5.21 -9.33 -3.68
C ILE A 59 4.91 -10.24 -4.88
N GLU A 60 4.16 -9.75 -5.87
CA GLU A 60 3.85 -10.50 -7.09
C GLU A 60 5.12 -10.78 -7.91
N GLU A 61 6.00 -9.79 -8.09
CA GLU A 61 7.30 -9.93 -8.75
C GLU A 61 8.20 -10.93 -8.01
N TRP A 62 8.26 -10.83 -6.68
CA TRP A 62 9.02 -11.78 -5.87
C TRP A 62 8.47 -13.21 -5.98
N ARG A 63 7.14 -13.40 -6.01
CA ARG A 63 6.51 -14.70 -6.24
C ARG A 63 6.81 -15.25 -7.63
N ALA A 64 6.83 -14.40 -8.65
CA ALA A 64 7.16 -14.82 -10.02
C ALA A 64 8.64 -15.19 -10.16
N ALA A 65 9.53 -14.44 -9.50
CA ALA A 65 10.97 -14.67 -9.51
C ALA A 65 11.41 -15.85 -8.62
N SER A 66 10.62 -16.19 -7.60
CA SER A 66 10.87 -17.31 -6.70
C SER A 66 9.91 -18.45 -7.04
N PRO A 67 10.28 -19.40 -7.93
CA PRO A 67 9.53 -20.63 -8.07
C PRO A 67 9.56 -21.34 -6.71
N ARG A 68 8.48 -21.19 -5.94
CA ARG A 68 8.20 -22.07 -4.82
C ARG A 68 7.94 -23.44 -5.43
N THR A 69 9.00 -24.24 -5.53
CA THR A 69 8.87 -25.69 -5.41
C THR A 69 8.23 -25.91 -4.03
N LEU A 70 6.92 -26.14 -4.04
CA LEU A 70 6.22 -26.81 -2.94
C LEU A 70 6.53 -28.29 -3.02
#